data_AF-A0A7J9GXC4-F1
#
_entry.id   AF-A0A7J9GXC4-F1
#
_cell.length_a   1.000
_cell.length_b   1.000
_cell.length_c   1.000
_cell.angle_alpha   90.00
_cell.angle_beta   90.00
_cell.angle_gamma   90.00
#
_symmetry.space_group_name_H-M   'P 1'
#
loop_
_entity.id
_entity.type
_entity.pdbx_description
1 polymer ?
#
loop_
_entity_poly.entity_id
_entity_poly.type
_entity_poly.pdbx_seq_one_letter_code
_entity_poly.pdbx_strand_id
1 'polypeptide(L)'
;MGWWPSRACTFLENHDTGSTQGHWPFPRDKLTQGYAYILTHPGTPVIFYDHFYEFGIRDVLTELIEARRRAGIHCRSSVKIYHANTEGYVAQVSNMLVIKLGHFDWNPSKENQLDGSWQKFIDKGADYQIWLRQ
;
A
#
# COMPACT_ATOMS: atom_id res chain seq x y z
N MET A 1 -3.19 -4.72 11.07
CA MET A 1 -4.21 -5.50 10.33
C MET A 1 -3.97 -6.99 10.59
N GLY A 2 -4.51 -7.54 11.69
CA GLY A 2 -3.99 -8.82 12.21
C GLY A 2 -5.03 -9.88 12.59
N TRP A 3 -6.17 -9.48 13.17
CA TRP A 3 -7.17 -10.44 13.66
C TRP A 3 -8.46 -10.46 12.84
N TRP A 4 -9.10 -9.31 12.61
CA TRP A 4 -10.33 -9.22 11.81
C TRP A 4 -10.27 -8.08 10.78
N PRO A 5 -9.49 -8.26 9.69
CA PRO A 5 -9.33 -7.21 8.69
C PRO A 5 -10.67 -6.84 8.01
N SER A 6 -11.65 -7.74 7.96
CA SER A 6 -13.01 -7.43 7.46
C SER A 6 -13.77 -6.37 8.26
N ARG A 7 -13.33 -6.05 9.48
CA ARG A 7 -13.94 -5.05 10.36
C ARG A 7 -13.09 -3.79 10.52
N ALA A 8 -12.02 -3.66 9.75
CA ALA A 8 -11.11 -2.52 9.81
C ALA A 8 -11.30 -1.59 8.61
N CYS A 9 -11.61 -0.33 8.90
CA CYS A 9 -11.52 0.77 7.93
C CYS A 9 -10.19 1.49 8.14
N THR A 10 -9.29 1.42 7.16
CA THR A 10 -7.95 2.01 7.26
C THR A 10 -7.93 3.37 6.59
N PHE A 11 -7.22 4.34 7.17
CA PHE A 11 -7.09 5.69 6.64
C PHE A 11 -5.72 6.26 7.04
N LEU A 12 -5.23 7.26 6.31
CA LEU A 12 -4.05 8.02 6.71
C LEU A 12 -4.41 9.25 7.53
N GLU A 13 -5.42 9.99 7.07
CA GLU A 13 -5.89 11.20 7.74
C GLU A 13 -7.41 11.35 7.62
N ASN A 14 -7.97 12.18 8.49
CA ASN A 14 -9.31 12.72 8.41
C ASN A 14 -9.28 14.24 8.75
N HIS A 15 -10.46 14.85 8.93
CA HIS A 15 -10.59 16.28 9.22
C HIS A 15 -10.07 16.72 10.60
N ASP A 16 -9.86 15.79 11.53
CA ASP A 16 -9.28 16.06 12.85
C ASP A 16 -7.77 15.84 12.85
N THR A 17 -7.33 14.71 12.30
CA THR A 17 -5.90 14.33 12.34
C THR A 17 -5.08 15.16 11.35
N GLY A 18 -5.66 15.48 10.19
CA GLY A 18 -5.05 16.29 9.14
C GLY A 18 -5.79 17.62 8.94
N SER A 19 -5.82 18.08 7.69
CA SER A 19 -6.49 19.33 7.28
C SER A 19 -6.08 20.53 8.16
N THR A 20 -7.01 21.42 8.47
CA THR A 20 -6.75 22.63 9.27
C THR A 20 -6.59 22.38 10.77
N GLN A 21 -7.10 21.26 11.30
CA GLN A 21 -6.94 20.90 12.71
C GLN A 21 -5.54 20.33 12.99
N GLY A 22 -5.06 19.45 12.13
CA GLY A 22 -3.69 18.95 12.15
C GLY A 22 -3.29 18.34 13.50
N HIS A 23 -4.22 17.66 14.19
CA HIS A 23 -3.94 17.11 15.52
C HIS A 23 -2.91 15.99 15.50
N TRP A 24 -2.84 15.25 14.39
CA TRP A 24 -1.88 14.16 14.22
C TRP A 24 -1.62 13.89 12.73
N PRO A 25 -0.95 14.82 12.03
CA PRO A 25 -0.80 14.72 10.59
C PRO A 25 0.16 13.58 10.23
N PHE A 26 -0.16 12.87 9.16
CA PHE A 26 0.72 11.89 8.56
C PHE A 26 1.93 12.61 7.92
N PRO A 27 3.15 12.05 7.97
CA PRO A 27 4.31 12.68 7.35
C PRO A 27 4.08 12.98 5.85
N ARG A 28 4.20 14.26 5.49
CA ARG A 28 3.73 14.76 4.19
C ARG A 28 4.45 14.15 3.01
N ASP A 29 5.76 13.97 3.15
CA ASP A 29 6.66 13.35 2.17
C ASP A 29 6.46 11.82 2.06
N LYS A 30 5.67 11.21 2.94
CA LYS A 30 5.40 9.77 2.96
C LYS A 30 3.96 9.41 2.61
N LEU A 31 3.11 10.37 2.23
CA LEU A 31 1.70 10.12 1.91
C LEU A 31 1.51 9.00 0.89
N THR A 32 2.26 9.01 -0.20
CA THR A 32 2.13 8.00 -1.26
C THR A 32 2.55 6.60 -0.77
N GLN A 33 3.52 6.50 0.14
CA GLN A 33 3.92 5.24 0.78
C GLN A 33 2.82 4.72 1.71
N GLY A 34 2.22 5.61 2.52
CA GLY A 34 1.09 5.26 3.38
C GLY A 34 -0.11 4.77 2.57
N TYR A 35 -0.39 5.42 1.43
CA TYR A 35 -1.47 5.01 0.54
C TYR A 35 -1.18 3.69 -0.15
N ALA A 36 0.06 3.48 -0.59
CA ALA A 36 0.48 2.20 -1.13
C ALA A 36 0.23 1.08 -0.12
N TYR A 37 0.51 1.29 1.17
CA TYR A 37 0.16 0.34 2.22
C TYR A 37 -1.35 0.08 2.30
N ILE A 38 -2.17 1.09 2.62
CA ILE A 38 -3.60 0.85 2.90
C ILE A 38 -4.39 0.39 1.67
N LEU A 39 -4.03 0.82 0.46
CA LEU A 39 -4.72 0.44 -0.77
C LEU A 39 -4.31 -0.95 -1.27
N THR A 40 -3.14 -1.46 -0.89
CA THR A 40 -2.74 -2.83 -1.26
C THR A 40 -3.11 -3.88 -0.22
N HIS A 41 -3.37 -3.49 1.03
CA HIS A 41 -3.59 -4.40 2.15
C HIS A 41 -5.08 -4.77 2.36
N PRO A 42 -5.37 -5.78 3.20
CA PRO A 42 -6.74 -6.09 3.63
C PRO A 42 -7.39 -4.90 4.35
N GLY A 43 -8.64 -5.06 4.78
CA GLY A 43 -9.47 -3.94 5.24
C GLY A 43 -10.15 -3.16 4.14
N THR A 44 -10.89 -2.14 4.57
CA THR A 44 -11.61 -1.21 3.71
C THR A 44 -10.90 0.14 3.75
N PRO A 45 -10.03 0.44 2.79
CA PRO A 45 -9.29 1.69 2.79
C PRO A 45 -10.22 2.89 2.51
N VAL A 46 -9.97 3.98 3.22
CA VAL A 46 -10.64 5.28 3.07
C VAL A 46 -9.61 6.29 2.59
N ILE A 47 -9.96 7.02 1.54
CA ILE A 47 -9.14 8.07 0.96
C ILE A 47 -9.66 9.41 1.45
N PHE A 48 -8.78 10.22 2.03
CA PHE A 48 -9.09 11.56 2.49
C PHE A 48 -9.23 12.54 1.30
N TYR A 49 -10.16 13.49 1.43
CA TYR A 49 -10.56 14.41 0.35
C TYR A 49 -9.37 15.26 -0.12
N ASP A 50 -8.70 15.95 0.80
CA ASP A 50 -7.60 16.88 0.48
C ASP A 50 -6.47 16.14 -0.25
N HIS A 51 -6.21 14.89 0.12
CA HIS A 51 -5.21 14.04 -0.52
C HIS A 51 -5.58 13.73 -1.97
N PHE A 52 -6.86 13.44 -2.21
CA PHE A 52 -7.33 13.05 -3.54
C PHE A 52 -7.53 14.23 -4.49
N TYR A 53 -7.95 15.40 -3.99
CA TYR A 53 -8.33 16.53 -4.84
C TYR A 53 -7.38 17.72 -4.78
N GLU A 54 -6.69 17.96 -3.66
CA GLU A 54 -5.95 19.21 -3.44
C GLU A 54 -4.43 19.01 -3.47
N PHE A 55 -3.94 17.83 -3.07
CA PHE A 55 -2.51 17.60 -2.85
C PHE A 55 -1.76 17.09 -4.08
N GLY A 56 -2.42 17.04 -5.24
CA GLY A 56 -1.78 16.68 -6.52
C GLY A 56 -1.36 15.22 -6.67
N ILE A 57 -1.83 14.31 -5.79
CA ILE A 57 -1.50 12.87 -5.84
C ILE A 57 -2.65 12.00 -6.39
N ARG A 58 -3.65 12.60 -7.03
CA ARG A 58 -4.84 11.90 -7.56
C ARG A 58 -4.50 10.74 -8.48
N ASP A 59 -3.57 10.95 -9.40
CA ASP A 59 -3.19 9.93 -10.39
C ASP A 59 -2.51 8.74 -9.71
N VAL A 60 -1.66 9.00 -8.72
CA VAL A 60 -1.02 7.97 -7.88
C VAL A 60 -2.06 7.16 -7.13
N LEU A 61 -3.06 7.81 -6.53
CA LEU A 61 -4.14 7.12 -5.82
C LEU A 61 -4.99 6.28 -6.77
N THR A 62 -5.27 6.79 -7.97
CA THR A 62 -6.03 6.08 -8.99
C THR A 62 -5.29 4.83 -9.46
N GLU A 63 -3.98 4.92 -9.68
CA GLU A 63 -3.09 3.80 -10.04
C GLU A 63 -3.07 2.71 -8.95
N LEU A 64 -3.02 3.11 -7.67
CA LEU A 64 -3.07 2.19 -6.53
C LEU A 64 -4.46 1.51 -6.39
N ILE A 65 -5.54 2.25 -6.61
CA ILE A 65 -6.91 1.68 -6.66
C ILE A 65 -7.01 0.65 -7.79
N GLU A 66 -6.43 0.95 -8.94
CA GLU A 66 -6.40 0.03 -10.08
C GLU A 66 -5.60 -1.24 -9.75
N ALA A 67 -4.41 -1.12 -9.14
CA ALA A 67 -3.63 -2.26 -8.69
C ALA A 67 -4.45 -3.16 -7.75
N ARG A 68 -5.13 -2.56 -6.77
CA ARG A 68 -6.02 -3.26 -5.83
C ARG A 68 -7.12 -4.03 -6.55
N ARG A 69 -7.80 -3.39 -7.51
CA ARG A 69 -8.90 -3.97 -8.27
C ARG A 69 -8.43 -5.11 -9.17
N ARG A 70 -7.35 -4.91 -9.93
CA ARG A 70 -6.77 -5.93 -10.81
C ARG A 70 -6.32 -7.18 -10.04
N ALA A 71 -5.75 -6.99 -8.85
CA ALA A 71 -5.35 -8.09 -7.97
C ALA A 71 -6.51 -8.74 -7.19
N GLY A 72 -7.75 -8.23 -7.31
CA GLY A 72 -8.90 -8.74 -6.58
C GLY A 72 -8.79 -8.60 -5.06
N ILE A 73 -8.03 -7.62 -4.56
CA ILE A 73 -7.81 -7.45 -3.12
C ILE A 73 -9.09 -6.94 -2.47
N HIS A 74 -9.50 -7.60 -1.39
CA HIS A 74 -10.70 -7.30 -0.63
C HIS A 74 -10.39 -7.25 0.88
N CYS A 75 -11.37 -6.85 1.69
CA CYS A 75 -11.15 -6.64 3.12
C CYS A 75 -10.69 -7.88 3.91
N ARG A 76 -10.91 -9.09 3.38
CA ARG A 76 -10.48 -10.37 3.95
C ARG A 76 -9.21 -10.98 3.34
N SER A 77 -8.52 -10.29 2.43
CA SER A 77 -7.35 -10.88 1.77
C SER A 77 -6.29 -11.27 2.81
N SER A 78 -5.53 -12.33 2.55
CA SER A 78 -4.42 -12.72 3.43
C SER A 78 -3.22 -11.80 3.22
N VAL A 79 -2.32 -11.74 4.19
CA VAL A 79 -1.03 -11.03 4.07
C VAL A 79 0.06 -11.96 4.58
N LYS A 80 1.13 -12.09 3.80
CA LYS A 80 2.38 -12.72 4.20
C LYS A 80 3.48 -11.67 4.15
N ILE A 81 4.07 -11.37 5.31
CA ILE A 81 5.16 -10.41 5.44
C ILE A 81 6.47 -11.15 5.25
N TYR A 82 7.32 -10.66 4.34
CA TYR A 82 8.66 -11.19 4.08
C TYR A 82 9.74 -10.36 4.78
N HIS A 83 9.57 -9.03 4.79
CA HIS A 83 10.48 -8.10 5.45
C HIS A 83 9.70 -7.07 6.26
N ALA A 84 10.17 -6.80 7.48
CA ALA A 84 9.67 -5.72 8.34
C ALA A 84 10.80 -5.31 9.30
N ASN A 85 11.70 -4.45 8.83
CA ASN A 85 12.85 -3.98 9.59
C ASN A 85 13.11 -2.49 9.29
N THR A 86 14.24 -1.96 9.74
CA THR A 86 14.64 -0.56 9.54
C THR A 86 14.92 -0.20 8.08
N GLU A 87 15.20 -1.18 7.22
CA GLU A 87 15.49 -0.96 5.80
C GLU A 87 14.20 -0.84 4.97
N GLY A 88 13.13 -1.51 5.43
CA GLY A 88 11.78 -1.30 4.93
C GLY A 88 10.84 -2.48 5.16
N TYR A 89 9.83 -2.56 4.29
CA TYR A 89 8.71 -3.49 4.43
C TYR A 89 8.39 -4.18 3.11
N VAL A 90 8.20 -5.50 3.13
CA VAL A 90 7.72 -6.27 1.99
C VAL A 90 6.62 -7.22 2.42
N ALA A 91 5.54 -7.22 1.67
CA ALA A 91 4.46 -8.19 1.85
C ALA A 91 3.84 -8.65 0.54
N GLN A 92 3.42 -9.90 0.54
CA GLN A 92 2.48 -10.44 -0.43
C GLN A 92 1.08 -10.34 0.15
N VAL A 93 0.14 -9.80 -0.63
CA VAL A 93 -1.28 -9.72 -0.29
C VAL A 93 -2.06 -10.65 -1.21
N SER A 94 -2.84 -11.53 -0.60
CA SER A 94 -3.40 -12.70 -1.28
C SER A 94 -2.27 -13.51 -1.93
N ASN A 95 -2.52 -14.07 -3.11
CA ASN A 95 -1.52 -14.64 -4.00
C ASN A 95 -1.28 -13.78 -5.26
N MET A 96 -1.84 -12.56 -5.33
CA MET A 96 -1.92 -11.76 -6.56
C MET A 96 -1.09 -10.49 -6.56
N LEU A 97 -0.73 -9.94 -5.38
CA LEU A 97 -0.04 -8.66 -5.28
C LEU A 97 1.14 -8.75 -4.32
N VAL A 98 2.24 -8.12 -4.66
CA VAL A 98 3.40 -7.89 -3.78
C VAL A 98 3.69 -6.41 -3.72
N ILE A 99 3.94 -5.90 -2.51
CA ILE A 99 4.35 -4.53 -2.27
C ILE A 99 5.68 -4.50 -1.52
N LYS A 100 6.55 -3.58 -1.92
CA LYS A 100 7.80 -3.23 -1.23
C LYS A 100 7.78 -1.73 -0.92
N LEU A 101 8.07 -1.37 0.32
CA LEU A 101 8.28 -0.01 0.81
C LEU A 101 9.73 0.14 1.28
N GLY A 102 10.38 1.26 0.99
CA GLY A 102 11.73 1.57 1.45
C GLY A 102 12.83 1.33 0.40
N HIS A 103 14.07 1.64 0.77
CA HIS A 103 15.17 1.90 -0.18
C HIS A 103 16.03 0.67 -0.52
N PHE A 104 15.80 -0.47 0.13
CA PHE A 104 16.63 -1.66 -0.02
C PHE A 104 16.40 -2.41 -1.34
N ASP A 105 17.40 -3.17 -1.78
CA ASP A 105 17.34 -3.92 -3.03
C ASP A 105 16.59 -5.25 -2.84
N TRP A 106 15.30 -5.23 -3.17
CA TRP A 106 14.41 -6.39 -3.11
C TRP A 106 13.45 -6.40 -4.29
N ASN A 107 13.20 -7.58 -4.84
CA ASN A 107 12.14 -7.82 -5.82
C ASN A 107 11.71 -9.31 -5.78
N PRO A 108 10.55 -9.66 -6.36
CA PRO A 108 10.03 -11.03 -6.31
C PRO A 108 10.97 -12.14 -6.77
N SER A 109 11.84 -11.90 -7.76
CA SER A 109 12.74 -12.95 -8.27
C SER A 109 13.89 -13.29 -7.32
N LYS A 110 14.10 -12.47 -6.29
CA LYS A 110 15.10 -12.71 -5.23
C LYS A 110 14.55 -13.46 -4.02
N GLU A 111 13.22 -13.67 -3.97
CA GLU A 111 12.57 -14.31 -2.83
C GLU A 111 12.30 -15.80 -3.09
N ASN A 112 13.07 -16.66 -2.42
CA ASN A 112 12.97 -18.11 -2.60
C ASN A 112 11.60 -18.68 -2.19
N GLN A 113 10.87 -18.02 -1.29
CA GLN A 113 9.57 -18.47 -0.79
C GLN A 113 8.39 -17.73 -1.43
N LEU A 114 8.56 -17.21 -2.65
CA LEU A 114 7.52 -16.53 -3.40
C LEU A 114 7.37 -17.18 -4.79
N ASP A 115 6.38 -18.05 -4.91
CA ASP A 115 6.02 -18.69 -6.17
C ASP A 115 5.28 -17.73 -7.12
N GLY A 116 5.39 -17.99 -8.42
CA GLY A 116 4.69 -17.29 -9.50
C GLY A 116 5.58 -16.41 -10.37
N SER A 117 5.02 -16.01 -11.52
CA SER A 117 5.58 -14.94 -12.36
C SER A 117 5.02 -13.60 -11.91
N TRP A 118 5.90 -12.64 -11.66
CA TRP A 118 5.54 -11.34 -11.10
C TRP A 118 5.93 -10.22 -12.05
N GLN A 119 4.95 -9.46 -12.50
CA GLN A 119 5.17 -8.28 -13.33
C GLN A 119 5.11 -7.02 -12.48
N LYS A 120 6.11 -6.16 -12.62
CA LYS A 120 6.10 -4.85 -11.95
C LYS A 120 4.98 -4.01 -12.56
N PHE A 121 4.05 -3.56 -11.72
CA PHE A 121 2.90 -2.74 -12.12
C PHE A 121 3.11 -1.27 -11.77
N ILE A 122 3.63 -0.97 -10.57
CA ILE A 122 3.99 0.40 -10.16
C ILE A 122 5.45 0.44 -9.73
N ASP A 123 6.17 1.45 -10.21
CA ASP A 123 7.54 1.76 -9.81
C ASP A 123 7.64 3.24 -9.41
N LYS A 124 7.68 3.53 -8.11
CA LYS A 124 8.01 4.87 -7.58
C LYS A 124 9.45 4.90 -7.05
N GLY A 125 10.34 4.13 -7.68
CA GLY A 125 11.75 4.07 -7.33
C GLY A 125 11.97 3.56 -5.91
N ALA A 126 12.61 4.38 -5.09
CA ALA A 126 13.03 3.99 -3.75
C ALA A 126 11.94 4.15 -2.68
N ASP A 127 10.80 4.79 -3.01
CA ASP A 127 9.69 4.93 -2.08
C ASP A 127 8.91 3.62 -1.96
N TYR A 128 8.34 3.16 -3.07
CA TYR A 128 7.65 1.88 -3.14
C TYR A 128 7.56 1.31 -4.55
N GLN A 129 7.37 -0.01 -4.59
CA GLN A 129 7.20 -0.78 -5.82
C GLN A 129 6.10 -1.82 -5.59
N ILE A 130 5.28 -2.07 -6.62
CA ILE A 130 4.19 -3.04 -6.58
C ILE A 130 4.29 -3.97 -7.79
N TRP A 131 4.16 -5.26 -7.54
CA TRP A 131 4.09 -6.30 -8.57
C TRP A 131 2.74 -6.99 -8.51
N LEU A 132 2.24 -7.35 -9.68
CA LEU A 132 1.06 -8.18 -9.86
C LEU A 132 1.47 -9.54 -10.41
N ARG A 133 0.83 -10.60 -9.94
CA ARG A 133 1.03 -11.95 -10.49
C ARG A 133 0.43 -12.03 -11.90
N GLN A 134 1.14 -12.67 -12.82
CA GLN A 134 0.67 -13.00 -14.17
C GLN A 134 -0.22 -14.24 -14.19
#